data_AF-A0A543KLE0-F1
#
_entry.id   AF-A0A543KLE0-F1
#
_cell.length_a   1.000
_cell.length_b   1.000
_cell.length_c   1.000
_cell.angle_alpha   90.00
_cell.angle_beta   90.00
_cell.angle_gamma   90.00
#
_symmetry.space_group_name_H-M   'P 1'
#
loop_
_entity.id
_entity.type
_entity.pdbx_description
1 polymer ?
#
loop_
_entity_poly.entity_id
_entity_poly.type
_entity_poly.pdbx_seq_one_letter_code
_entity_poly.pdbx_strand_id
1 'polypeptide(L)'
;MKTRAHIAVAALTLSVVLTGCGGNDDEAQAAEAISASMMEESDEDFTVDQAQADCVGEGMVDRVGVDKLKEYGMLTDDLTVNDSVTDVTMEEADADSAADVLVNCVDAQAIIAEQMGADDSITPEQQECMAEAFTNEALTDMFSLMFQGKEDEATQGMMEPLMSCMMGS
;
A
#
# COMPACT_ATOMS: atom_id res chain seq x y z
N MET A 1 -25.73 -67.07 -33.35
CA MET A 1 -25.79 -65.78 -34.08
C MET A 1 -26.09 -64.67 -33.08
N LYS A 2 -25.25 -63.63 -33.08
CA LYS A 2 -25.48 -62.26 -32.56
C LYS A 2 -25.72 -62.05 -31.05
N THR A 3 -24.59 -61.82 -30.38
CA THR A 3 -24.30 -60.73 -29.42
C THR A 3 -25.34 -59.61 -29.27
N ARG A 4 -25.55 -59.17 -28.01
CA ARG A 4 -25.24 -57.78 -27.57
C ARG A 4 -25.38 -57.63 -26.05
N ALA A 5 -24.25 -57.29 -25.42
CA ALA A 5 -24.10 -56.86 -24.05
C ALA A 5 -23.95 -55.33 -24.04
N HIS A 6 -24.64 -54.62 -23.14
CA HIS A 6 -24.32 -53.27 -22.65
C HIS A 6 -25.01 -53.14 -21.29
N ILE A 7 -24.31 -53.33 -20.17
CA ILE A 7 -23.51 -52.36 -19.38
C ILE A 7 -24.40 -51.33 -18.65
N ALA A 8 -24.03 -51.11 -17.38
CA ALA A 8 -24.78 -50.53 -16.28
C ALA A 8 -24.36 -49.07 -15.95
N VAL A 9 -25.15 -48.45 -15.05
CA VAL A 9 -24.87 -47.32 -14.13
C VAL A 9 -24.46 -45.94 -14.70
N ALA A 10 -25.18 -44.89 -14.30
CA ALA A 10 -24.65 -43.56 -13.86
C ALA A 10 -25.83 -42.71 -13.34
N ALA A 11 -26.01 -42.53 -12.03
CA ALA A 11 -25.32 -41.59 -11.12
C ALA A 11 -25.80 -40.14 -11.29
N LEU A 12 -26.54 -39.66 -10.28
CA LEU A 12 -26.77 -38.23 -10.03
C LEU A 12 -25.43 -37.54 -9.82
N THR A 13 -25.10 -36.55 -10.64
CA THR A 13 -24.04 -35.58 -10.37
C THR A 13 -24.59 -34.18 -10.58
N LEU A 14 -25.08 -33.59 -9.48
CA LEU A 14 -25.17 -32.16 -9.30
C LEU A 14 -23.76 -31.69 -8.94
N SER A 15 -23.00 -31.24 -9.93
CA SER A 15 -21.67 -30.66 -9.73
C SER A 15 -21.67 -29.23 -10.25
N VAL A 16 -22.12 -28.32 -9.39
CA VAL A 16 -21.72 -26.91 -9.47
C VAL A 16 -20.22 -26.91 -9.22
N VAL A 17 -19.42 -26.81 -10.29
CA VAL A 17 -17.98 -26.61 -10.16
C VAL A 17 -17.78 -25.11 -9.98
N LEU A 18 -17.29 -24.76 -8.79
CA LEU A 18 -16.97 -23.42 -8.34
C LEU A 18 -16.03 -22.73 -9.34
N THR A 19 -16.46 -21.60 -9.89
CA THR A 19 -15.58 -20.51 -10.30
C THR A 19 -14.84 -20.02 -9.06
N GLY A 20 -13.53 -20.29 -8.97
CA GLY A 20 -12.73 -19.91 -7.80
C GLY A 20 -11.21 -20.01 -7.98
N CYS A 21 -10.71 -19.90 -9.20
CA CYS A 21 -9.27 -19.81 -9.51
C CYS A 21 -9.03 -18.69 -10.55
N GLY A 22 -9.48 -17.47 -10.24
CA GLY A 22 -9.09 -16.24 -10.97
C GLY A 22 -8.23 -15.29 -10.13
N GLY A 23 -8.19 -15.47 -8.80
CA GLY A 23 -7.55 -14.51 -7.89
C GLY A 23 -6.05 -14.31 -8.09
N ASN A 24 -5.30 -15.37 -8.41
CA ASN A 24 -3.84 -15.27 -8.47
C ASN A 24 -3.33 -14.46 -9.68
N ASP A 25 -4.07 -14.43 -10.79
CA ASP A 25 -3.68 -13.64 -11.97
C ASP A 25 -4.08 -12.17 -11.75
N ASP A 26 -5.24 -11.93 -11.14
CA ASP A 26 -5.75 -10.59 -10.82
C ASP A 26 -4.90 -9.90 -9.73
N GLU A 27 -4.49 -10.65 -8.69
CA GLU A 27 -3.61 -10.18 -7.62
C GLU A 27 -2.24 -9.76 -8.16
N ALA A 28 -1.63 -10.60 -9.01
CA ALA A 28 -0.35 -10.28 -9.63
C ALA A 28 -0.45 -9.06 -10.56
N GLN A 29 -1.52 -8.96 -11.33
CA GLN A 29 -1.76 -7.80 -12.20
C GLN A 29 -1.95 -6.51 -11.39
N ALA A 30 -2.73 -6.55 -10.31
CA ALA A 30 -2.94 -5.41 -9.42
C ALA A 30 -1.62 -4.96 -8.76
N ALA A 31 -0.82 -5.91 -8.27
CA ALA A 31 0.48 -5.62 -7.65
C ALA A 31 1.44 -4.97 -8.67
N GLU A 32 1.50 -5.51 -9.88
CA GLU A 32 2.31 -4.94 -10.97
C GLU A 32 1.85 -3.53 -11.35
N ALA A 33 0.53 -3.29 -11.41
CA ALA A 33 -0.01 -1.97 -11.71
C ALA A 33 0.35 -0.92 -10.64
N ILE A 34 0.27 -1.28 -9.36
CA ILE A 34 0.64 -0.40 -8.24
C ILE A 34 2.15 -0.13 -8.26
N SER A 35 2.96 -1.18 -8.42
CA SER A 35 4.43 -1.04 -8.53
C SER A 35 4.81 -0.11 -9.69
N ALA A 36 4.22 -0.32 -10.88
CA ALA A 36 4.48 0.51 -12.04
C ALA A 36 4.10 1.99 -11.80
N SER A 37 2.93 2.24 -11.20
CA SER A 37 2.50 3.59 -10.83
C SER A 37 3.48 4.27 -9.88
N MET A 38 3.94 3.55 -8.86
CA MET A 38 4.90 4.07 -7.88
C MET A 38 6.25 4.41 -8.52
N MET A 39 6.70 3.61 -9.49
CA MET A 39 7.90 3.89 -10.28
C MET A 39 7.72 5.10 -11.21
N GLU A 40 6.52 5.34 -11.73
CA GLU A 40 6.21 6.51 -12.54
C GLU A 40 6.16 7.80 -11.71
N GLU A 41 5.73 7.70 -10.45
CA GLU A 41 5.69 8.81 -9.49
C GLU A 41 7.04 9.05 -8.79
N SER A 42 8.00 8.14 -8.90
CA SER A 42 9.33 8.34 -8.32
C SER A 42 10.07 9.49 -9.00
N ASP A 43 10.63 10.39 -8.20
CA ASP A 43 11.40 11.54 -8.66
C ASP A 43 12.71 11.75 -7.88
N GLU A 44 13.34 12.90 -8.11
CA GLU A 44 14.63 13.26 -7.51
C GLU A 44 14.52 13.53 -6.00
N ASP A 45 13.32 13.89 -5.50
CA ASP A 45 13.04 14.20 -4.10
C ASP A 45 12.51 12.97 -3.34
N PHE A 46 11.84 12.06 -4.04
CA PHE A 46 11.35 10.77 -3.51
C PHE A 46 11.75 9.62 -4.45
N THR A 47 12.99 9.14 -4.27
CA THR A 47 13.50 8.01 -5.05
C THR A 47 13.04 6.69 -4.47
N VAL A 48 12.31 5.93 -5.28
CA VAL A 48 11.86 4.57 -5.01
C VAL A 48 12.51 3.66 -6.03
N ASP A 49 13.12 2.56 -5.58
CA ASP A 49 13.62 1.55 -6.50
C ASP A 49 12.55 0.50 -6.84
N GLN A 50 12.79 -0.26 -7.92
CA GLN A 50 11.85 -1.28 -8.38
C GLN A 50 11.50 -2.30 -7.29
N ALA A 51 12.45 -2.67 -6.42
CA ALA A 51 12.21 -3.66 -5.38
C ALA A 51 11.29 -3.09 -4.27
N GLN A 52 11.42 -1.80 -3.97
CA GLN A 52 10.52 -1.11 -3.05
C GLN A 52 9.11 -0.96 -3.64
N ALA A 53 9.02 -0.59 -4.93
CA ALA A 53 7.74 -0.49 -5.63
C ALA A 53 7.03 -1.86 -5.72
N ASP A 54 7.77 -2.93 -6.04
CA ASP A 54 7.26 -4.29 -6.06
C ASP A 54 6.79 -4.73 -4.65
N CYS A 55 7.56 -4.40 -3.61
CA CYS A 55 7.18 -4.67 -2.22
C CYS A 55 5.86 -3.99 -1.84
N VAL A 56 5.68 -2.72 -2.23
CA VAL A 56 4.44 -1.97 -1.96
C VAL A 56 3.28 -2.58 -2.74
N GLY A 57 3.46 -2.87 -4.03
CA GLY A 57 2.43 -3.46 -4.88
C GLY A 57 1.94 -4.81 -4.35
N GLU A 58 2.87 -5.72 -4.04
CA GLU A 58 2.57 -7.02 -3.45
C GLU A 58 1.93 -6.87 -2.07
N GLY A 59 2.50 -6.02 -1.20
CA GLY A 59 2.02 -5.82 0.15
C GLY A 59 0.61 -5.22 0.22
N MET A 60 0.28 -4.26 -0.65
CA MET A 60 -1.06 -3.67 -0.74
C MET A 60 -2.10 -4.71 -1.13
N VAL A 61 -1.80 -5.51 -2.16
CA VAL A 61 -2.70 -6.59 -2.60
C VAL A 61 -2.84 -7.67 -1.53
N ASP A 62 -1.75 -8.08 -0.90
CA ASP A 62 -1.75 -9.15 0.11
C ASP A 62 -2.47 -8.74 1.41
N ARG A 63 -2.34 -7.49 1.83
CA ARG A 63 -2.86 -7.01 3.11
C ARG A 63 -4.25 -6.40 3.02
N VAL A 64 -4.53 -5.64 1.96
CA VAL A 64 -5.82 -4.94 1.77
C VAL A 64 -6.74 -5.75 0.84
N GLY A 65 -6.19 -6.32 -0.23
CA GLY A 65 -6.95 -7.12 -1.20
C GLY A 65 -7.46 -6.31 -2.39
N VAL A 66 -7.47 -6.94 -3.57
CA VAL A 66 -7.87 -6.34 -4.85
C VAL A 66 -9.28 -5.75 -4.80
N ASP A 67 -10.25 -6.47 -4.24
CA ASP A 67 -11.64 -6.01 -4.18
C ASP A 67 -11.79 -4.72 -3.37
N LYS A 68 -11.05 -4.61 -2.26
CA LYS A 68 -11.03 -3.42 -1.39
C LYS A 68 -10.33 -2.25 -2.06
N LEU A 69 -9.19 -2.50 -2.70
CA LEU A 69 -8.49 -1.48 -3.48
C LEU A 69 -9.35 -0.90 -4.61
N LYS A 70 -10.22 -1.71 -5.22
CA LYS A 70 -11.25 -1.23 -6.16
C LYS A 70 -12.37 -0.45 -5.46
N GLU A 71 -12.85 -0.94 -4.32
CA GLU A 71 -13.88 -0.25 -3.50
C GLU A 71 -13.42 1.15 -3.08
N TYR A 72 -12.17 1.29 -2.69
CA TYR A 72 -11.51 2.56 -2.36
C TYR A 72 -11.16 3.41 -3.59
N GLY A 73 -11.41 2.89 -4.79
CA GLY A 73 -11.21 3.58 -6.05
C GLY A 73 -9.76 3.61 -6.52
N MET A 74 -8.80 3.07 -5.76
CA MET A 74 -7.38 3.05 -6.12
C MET A 74 -7.09 2.22 -7.36
N LEU A 75 -7.87 1.15 -7.56
CA LEU A 75 -7.83 0.34 -8.77
C LEU A 75 -9.14 0.48 -9.55
N THR A 76 -9.04 0.49 -10.87
CA THR A 76 -10.19 0.36 -11.77
C THR A 76 -10.67 -1.09 -11.82
N ASP A 77 -11.86 -1.32 -12.40
CA ASP A 77 -12.36 -2.68 -12.65
C ASP A 77 -11.39 -3.53 -13.48
N ASP A 78 -10.60 -2.88 -14.34
CA ASP A 78 -9.59 -3.47 -15.23
C ASP A 78 -8.22 -3.66 -14.56
N LEU A 79 -8.12 -3.49 -13.23
CA LEU A 79 -6.90 -3.69 -12.42
C LEU A 79 -5.75 -2.74 -12.78
N THR A 80 -6.07 -1.53 -13.22
CA THR A 80 -5.12 -0.44 -13.38
C THR A 80 -5.24 0.54 -12.23
N VAL A 81 -4.16 1.24 -11.88
CA VAL A 81 -4.25 2.37 -10.94
C VAL A 81 -5.17 3.45 -11.53
N ASN A 82 -5.92 4.09 -10.65
CA ASN A 82 -6.86 5.15 -11.00
C ASN A 82 -6.31 6.51 -10.57
N ASP A 83 -5.66 7.20 -11.50
CA ASP A 83 -5.03 8.52 -11.30
C ASP A 83 -6.03 9.64 -10.95
N SER A 84 -7.34 9.35 -11.01
CA SER A 84 -8.38 10.33 -10.68
C SER A 84 -8.79 10.34 -9.20
N VAL A 85 -8.29 9.39 -8.40
CA VAL A 85 -8.53 9.37 -6.96
C VAL A 85 -7.50 10.22 -6.25
N THR A 86 -7.96 11.37 -5.75
CA THR A 86 -7.15 12.29 -4.94
C THR A 86 -7.35 12.08 -3.45
N ASP A 87 -8.49 11.50 -3.06
CA ASP A 87 -8.92 11.36 -1.68
C ASP A 87 -9.38 9.93 -1.45
N VAL A 88 -8.50 9.10 -0.90
CA VAL A 88 -8.84 7.74 -0.48
C VAL A 88 -9.41 7.81 0.94
N THR A 89 -10.52 7.12 1.19
CA THR A 89 -11.12 7.00 2.52
C THR A 89 -11.23 5.53 2.91
N MET A 90 -10.10 4.94 3.26
CA MET A 90 -10.03 3.55 3.71
C MET A 90 -10.69 3.35 5.07
N GLU A 91 -11.11 2.11 5.35
CA GLU A 91 -11.43 1.70 6.72
C GLU A 91 -10.13 1.65 7.55
N GLU A 92 -10.21 1.96 8.85
CA GLU A 92 -9.04 2.09 9.74
C GLU A 92 -8.08 0.90 9.65
N ALA A 93 -8.60 -0.34 9.67
CA ALA A 93 -7.76 -1.53 9.60
C ALA A 93 -7.04 -1.71 8.25
N ASP A 94 -7.67 -1.28 7.15
CA ASP A 94 -7.09 -1.36 5.81
C ASP A 94 -6.07 -0.22 5.62
N ALA A 95 -6.34 0.96 6.17
CA ALA A 95 -5.42 2.09 6.21
C ALA A 95 -4.15 1.78 7.02
N ASP A 96 -4.30 1.18 8.21
CA ASP A 96 -3.18 0.73 9.05
C ASP A 96 -2.32 -0.29 8.30
N SER A 97 -2.98 -1.21 7.60
CA SER A 97 -2.30 -2.25 6.80
C SER A 97 -1.55 -1.65 5.61
N ALA A 98 -2.15 -0.70 4.90
CA ALA A 98 -1.53 0.01 3.80
C ALA A 98 -0.34 0.87 4.26
N ALA A 99 -0.49 1.57 5.39
CA ALA A 99 0.57 2.37 5.98
C ALA A 99 1.76 1.53 6.45
N ASP A 100 1.50 0.38 7.11
CA ASP A 100 2.53 -0.58 7.51
C ASP A 100 3.31 -1.11 6.30
N VAL A 101 2.62 -1.42 5.20
CA VAL A 101 3.28 -1.83 3.94
C VAL A 101 4.17 -0.70 3.41
N LEU A 102 3.65 0.52 3.32
CA LEU A 102 4.40 1.64 2.76
C LEU A 102 5.68 1.94 3.56
N VAL A 103 5.57 2.04 4.89
CA VAL A 103 6.68 2.39 5.78
C VAL A 103 7.72 1.28 5.90
N ASN A 104 7.34 0.02 5.76
CA ASN A 104 8.30 -1.09 5.81
C ASN A 104 8.94 -1.38 4.44
N CYS A 105 8.24 -1.14 3.33
CA CYS A 105 8.77 -1.35 1.99
C CYS A 105 9.65 -0.18 1.53
N VAL A 106 9.22 1.05 1.80
CA VAL A 106 10.00 2.25 1.55
C VAL A 106 10.59 2.68 2.89
N ASP A 107 11.91 2.82 2.97
CA ASP A 107 12.58 3.32 4.18
C ASP A 107 12.29 4.82 4.35
N ALA A 108 11.05 5.12 4.73
CA ALA A 108 10.50 6.47 4.80
C ALA A 108 11.28 7.32 5.80
N GLN A 109 11.79 6.70 6.87
CA GLN A 109 12.66 7.35 7.83
C GLN A 109 13.99 7.78 7.17
N ALA A 110 14.63 6.91 6.38
CA ALA A 110 15.85 7.27 5.68
C ALA A 110 15.62 8.39 4.65
N ILE A 111 14.52 8.35 3.90
CA ILE A 111 14.19 9.38 2.91
C ILE A 111 13.97 10.74 3.60
N ILE A 112 13.18 10.77 4.68
CA ILE A 112 12.96 12.01 5.43
C ILE A 112 14.27 12.53 6.02
N ALA A 113 15.11 11.65 6.58
CA ALA A 113 16.41 12.03 7.12
C ALA A 113 17.36 12.59 6.04
N GLU A 114 17.33 12.04 4.82
CA GLU A 114 18.11 12.53 3.69
C GLU A 114 17.66 13.93 3.26
N GLN A 115 16.34 14.14 3.10
CA GLN A 115 15.78 15.44 2.74
C GLN A 115 16.11 16.51 3.78
N MET A 116 15.99 16.16 5.06
CA MET A 116 16.40 17.04 6.14
C MET A 116 17.91 17.29 6.21
N GLY A 117 18.70 16.28 5.85
CA GLY A 117 20.15 16.35 5.72
C GLY A 117 20.62 17.36 4.67
N ALA A 118 19.82 17.54 3.63
CA ALA A 118 20.06 18.48 2.54
C ALA A 118 19.70 19.94 2.89
N ASP A 119 18.96 20.17 3.98
CA ASP A 119 18.57 21.51 4.42
C ASP A 119 19.61 22.13 5.39
N ASP A 120 20.41 23.06 4.87
CA ASP A 120 21.42 23.82 5.62
C ASP A 120 20.83 24.68 6.77
N SER A 121 19.50 24.85 6.84
CA SER A 121 18.84 25.61 7.91
C SER A 121 18.57 24.78 9.18
N ILE A 122 18.70 23.46 9.10
CA ILE A 122 18.47 22.54 10.21
C ILE A 122 19.82 22.20 10.86
N THR A 123 19.92 22.38 12.18
CA THR A 123 21.14 22.00 12.91
C THR A 123 21.23 20.48 13.11
N PRO A 124 22.43 19.91 13.33
CA PRO A 124 22.56 18.48 13.63
C PRO A 124 21.73 18.02 14.85
N GLU A 125 21.59 18.89 15.85
CA GLU A 125 20.77 18.62 17.05
C GLU A 125 19.28 18.58 16.71
N GLN A 126 18.82 19.44 15.81
CA GLN A 126 17.44 19.41 15.31
C GLN A 126 17.19 18.18 14.42
N GLN A 127 18.16 17.76 13.61
CA GLN A 127 18.09 16.53 12.82
C GLN A 127 17.96 15.29 13.71
N GLU A 128 18.78 15.16 14.76
CA GLU A 128 18.66 14.05 15.72
C GLU A 128 17.29 14.04 16.41
N CYS A 129 16.82 15.19 16.90
CA CYS A 129 15.51 15.31 17.53
C CYS A 129 14.37 14.86 16.59
N MET A 130 14.40 15.30 15.33
CA MET A 130 13.37 14.94 14.36
C MET A 130 13.46 13.47 13.92
N ALA A 131 14.67 12.89 13.83
CA ALA A 131 14.83 11.46 13.59
C ALA A 131 14.26 10.62 14.75
N GLU A 132 14.37 11.09 15.99
CA GLU A 132 13.72 10.46 17.15
C GLU A 132 12.19 10.63 17.15
N ALA A 133 11.68 11.73 16.59
CA ALA A 133 10.25 11.99 16.48
C ALA A 133 9.60 11.19 15.33
N PHE A 134 10.29 11.05 14.20
CA PHE A 134 9.81 10.34 13.01
C PHE A 134 10.24 8.88 13.02
N THR A 135 9.73 8.15 14.01
CA THR A 135 9.87 6.69 14.08
C THR A 135 8.97 6.02 13.03
N ASN A 136 9.27 4.77 12.67
CA ASN A 136 8.38 4.01 11.79
C ASN A 136 6.94 3.92 12.34
N GLU A 137 6.77 3.83 13.66
CA GLU A 137 5.43 3.85 14.28
C GLU A 137 4.71 5.19 14.03
N ALA A 138 5.40 6.31 14.25
CA ALA A 138 4.83 7.64 13.99
C ALA A 138 4.51 7.87 12.51
N LEU A 139 5.37 7.36 11.62
CA LEU A 139 5.14 7.42 10.17
C LEU A 139 3.97 6.53 9.76
N THR A 140 3.86 5.32 10.31
CA THR A 140 2.72 4.42 10.05
C THR A 140 1.41 5.07 10.50
N ASP A 141 1.36 5.66 11.69
CA ASP A 141 0.17 6.38 12.17
C ASP A 141 -0.19 7.55 11.25
N MET A 142 0.81 8.32 10.82
CA MET A 142 0.61 9.44 9.89
C MET A 142 0.04 8.95 8.54
N PHE A 143 0.66 7.95 7.91
CA PHE A 143 0.19 7.40 6.63
C PHE A 143 -1.19 6.74 6.77
N SER A 144 -1.49 6.09 7.89
CA SER A 144 -2.81 5.52 8.14
C SER A 144 -3.88 6.63 8.18
N LEU A 145 -3.62 7.73 8.89
CA LEU A 145 -4.54 8.87 8.92
C LEU A 145 -4.74 9.48 7.52
N MET A 146 -3.68 9.57 6.71
CA MET A 146 -3.79 10.04 5.32
C MET A 146 -4.64 9.09 4.46
N PHE A 147 -4.44 7.78 4.54
CA PHE A 147 -5.26 6.80 3.82
C PHE A 147 -6.73 6.76 4.28
N GLN A 148 -7.02 7.23 5.49
CA GLN A 148 -8.38 7.42 6.00
C GLN A 148 -9.02 8.75 5.54
N GLY A 149 -8.30 9.60 4.81
CA GLY A 149 -8.73 10.95 4.44
C GLY A 149 -8.72 11.94 5.62
N LYS A 150 -7.94 11.64 6.67
CA LYS A 150 -7.78 12.47 7.87
C LYS A 150 -6.47 13.26 7.85
N GLU A 151 -6.17 13.90 6.71
CA GLU A 151 -4.92 14.64 6.48
C GLU A 151 -4.68 15.74 7.53
N ASP A 152 -5.74 16.41 7.98
CA ASP A 152 -5.67 17.43 9.02
C ASP A 152 -5.17 16.87 10.35
N GLU A 153 -5.58 15.65 10.71
CA GLU A 153 -5.15 14.97 11.94
C GLU A 153 -3.71 14.48 11.80
N ALA A 154 -3.37 13.90 10.64
CA ALA A 154 -2.00 13.47 10.32
C ALA A 154 -1.00 14.64 10.43
N THR A 155 -1.33 15.76 9.80
CA THR A 155 -0.50 16.98 9.80
C THR A 155 -0.34 17.54 11.21
N GLN A 156 -1.43 17.62 11.98
CA GLN A 156 -1.37 18.10 13.35
C GLN A 156 -0.48 17.23 14.24
N GLY A 157 -0.59 15.90 14.11
CA GLY A 157 0.24 14.94 14.85
C GLY A 157 1.74 15.08 14.59
N MET A 158 2.12 15.43 13.36
CA MET A 158 3.52 15.62 12.97
C MET A 158 4.07 17.01 13.32
N MET A 159 3.21 18.02 13.32
CA MET A 159 3.62 19.41 13.48
C MET A 159 4.06 19.73 14.93
N GLU A 160 3.46 19.10 15.94
CA GLU A 160 3.85 19.31 17.34
C GLU A 160 5.28 18.83 17.66
N PRO A 161 5.68 17.58 17.33
CA PRO A 161 7.07 17.13 17.48
C PRO A 161 8.07 17.99 16.70
N LEU A 162 7.74 18.33 15.45
CA LEU A 162 8.60 19.16 14.59
C LEU A 162 8.83 20.54 15.21
N MET A 163 7.78 21.18 15.73
CA MET A 163 7.91 22.46 16.43
C MET A 163 8.75 22.34 17.71
N SER A 164 8.60 21.26 18.49
CA SER A 164 9.44 21.03 19.69
C SER A 164 10.92 20.96 19.32
N CYS A 165 11.25 20.16 18.30
CA CYS A 165 12.61 20.01 17.80
C CYS A 165 13.18 21.33 17.28
N MET A 166 12.41 22.09 16.47
CA MET A 166 12.86 23.39 15.96
C MET A 166 13.12 24.42 17.08
N MET A 167 12.32 24.40 18.15
CA MET A 167 12.49 25.29 19.30
C MET A 167 13.61 24.85 20.26
N GLY A 168 14.27 23.71 20.00
CA GLY A 168 15.37 23.18 20.83
C GLY A 168 14.91 22.82 22.24
N SER A 169 13.68 22.30 22.36
CA SER A 169 13.03 21.93 23.63
C SER A 169 12.73 20.44 23.69
#